data_AF-A0A924UA78-F1
#
_entry.id   AF-A0A924UA78-F1
#
_cell.length_a   1.000
_cell.length_b   1.000
_cell.length_c   1.000
_cell.angle_alpha   90.00
_cell.angle_beta   90.00
_cell.angle_gamma   90.00
#
_symmetry.space_group_name_H-M   'P 1'
#
loop_
_entity.id
_entity.type
_entity.pdbx_description
1 polymer ?
#
loop_
_entity_poly.entity_id
_entity_poly.type
_entity_poly.pdbx_seq_one_letter_code
_entity_poly.pdbx_strand_id
1 'polypeptide(L)'
;VERWVCVVNNTLAGRMLLGPILGTYRFVAGEVGALAKGDRTVITGWVLHGLGLVPVGVWLAHYATMPVPAYLLAVWLGFGLLRIRTFLEHRAHENARSRTVVVEDRGPLSILFLNNNFHAVHHMHPKVAWYDLPDLYASRRDHYLRRNGDYVYRTYGEIFRQYFLRTKDPVAHPIWPVQKRDVTEESWPG
;
A
#
# COMPACT_ATOMS: atom_id res chain seq x y z
N VAL A 1 11.04 -12.35 12.63
CA VAL A 1 11.59 -11.24 11.83
C VAL A 1 12.43 -10.40 12.78
N GLU A 2 13.74 -10.36 12.57
CA GLU A 2 14.65 -9.62 13.44
C GLU A 2 14.26 -8.13 13.48
N ARG A 3 14.37 -7.50 14.66
CA ARG A 3 13.98 -6.10 14.91
C ARG A 3 14.59 -5.14 13.88
N TRP A 4 15.78 -5.45 13.39
CA TRP A 4 16.49 -4.69 12.37
C TRP A 4 15.78 -4.65 11.01
N VAL A 5 15.20 -5.77 10.56
CA VAL A 5 14.42 -5.83 9.30
C VAL A 5 13.21 -4.90 9.36
N CYS A 6 12.55 -4.82 10.52
CA CYS A 6 11.44 -3.89 10.74
C CYS A 6 11.88 -2.42 10.72
N VAL A 7 13.05 -2.11 11.29
CA VAL A 7 13.64 -0.76 11.26
C VAL A 7 13.97 -0.35 9.84
N VAL A 8 14.66 -1.21 9.08
CA VAL A 8 15.02 -0.92 7.68
C VAL A 8 13.77 -0.77 6.82
N ASN A 9 12.76 -1.65 7.00
CA ASN A 9 11.48 -1.55 6.30
C ASN A 9 10.61 -0.33 6.72
N ASN A 10 11.00 0.40 7.78
CA ASN A 10 10.39 1.67 8.16
C ASN A 10 11.06 2.89 7.51
N THR A 11 12.12 2.68 6.71
CA THR A 11 12.64 3.68 5.77
C THR A 11 11.96 3.51 4.40
N LEU A 12 11.89 4.57 3.61
CA LEU A 12 11.30 4.49 2.26
C LEU A 12 12.14 3.56 1.36
N ALA A 13 13.48 3.70 1.36
CA ALA A 13 14.36 2.85 0.56
C ALA A 13 14.25 1.37 0.95
N GLY A 14 14.25 1.08 2.26
CA GLY A 14 14.08 -0.28 2.76
C GLY A 14 12.70 -0.84 2.45
N ARG A 15 11.62 -0.04 2.48
CA ARG A 15 10.29 -0.50 2.08
C ARG A 15 10.16 -0.74 0.57
N MET A 16 10.84 0.05 -0.26
CA MET A 16 10.87 -0.16 -1.71
C MET A 16 11.66 -1.41 -2.11
N LEU A 17 12.75 -1.72 -1.39
CA LEU A 17 13.62 -2.87 -1.68
C LEU A 17 13.18 -4.16 -0.99
N LEU A 18 12.92 -4.12 0.31
CA LEU A 18 12.59 -5.29 1.12
C LEU A 18 11.08 -5.55 1.20
N GLY A 19 10.26 -4.51 1.11
CA GLY A 19 8.80 -4.63 1.20
C GLY A 19 8.16 -5.56 0.17
N PRO A 20 8.62 -5.60 -1.10
CA PRO A 20 8.18 -6.62 -2.06
C PRO A 20 8.51 -8.04 -1.57
N ILE A 21 9.75 -8.29 -1.16
CA ILE A 21 10.20 -9.62 -0.70
C ILE A 21 9.42 -10.08 0.53
N LEU A 22 9.34 -9.22 1.55
CA LEU A 22 8.66 -9.52 2.82
C LEU A 22 7.16 -9.75 2.61
N GLY A 23 6.52 -8.93 1.78
CA GLY A 23 5.11 -9.07 1.44
C GLY A 23 4.84 -10.40 0.73
N THR A 24 5.62 -10.70 -0.31
CA THR A 24 5.50 -11.94 -1.07
C THR A 24 5.78 -13.16 -0.18
N TYR A 25 6.82 -13.12 0.65
CA TYR A 25 7.13 -14.22 1.56
C TYR A 25 5.98 -14.52 2.54
N ARG A 26 5.41 -13.49 3.18
CA ARG A 26 4.30 -13.67 4.12
C ARG A 26 3.04 -14.17 3.44
N PHE A 27 2.76 -13.68 2.24
CA PHE A 27 1.66 -14.15 1.42
C PHE A 27 1.85 -15.63 1.08
N VAL A 28 2.98 -16.01 0.47
CA VAL A 28 3.28 -17.39 0.07
C VAL A 28 3.27 -18.34 1.28
N ALA A 29 3.83 -17.94 2.42
CA ALA A 29 3.80 -18.75 3.63
C ALA A 29 2.36 -19.01 4.13
N GLY A 30 1.49 -18.00 4.03
CA GLY A 30 0.06 -18.12 4.36
C GLY A 30 -0.66 -19.07 3.40
N GLU A 31 -0.44 -18.89 2.09
CA GLU A 31 -1.02 -19.73 1.05
C GLU A 31 -0.60 -21.19 1.18
N VAL A 32 0.69 -21.47 1.39
CA VAL A 32 1.21 -22.83 1.61
C VAL A 32 0.57 -23.45 2.86
N GLY A 33 0.42 -22.67 3.94
CA GLY A 33 -0.25 -23.11 5.15
C GLY A 33 -1.73 -23.45 4.93
N ALA A 34 -2.45 -22.67 4.12
CA ALA A 34 -3.86 -22.90 3.79
C ALA A 34 -4.03 -24.10 2.84
N LEU A 35 -3.14 -24.26 1.85
CA LEU A 35 -3.09 -25.43 0.97
C LEU A 35 -2.81 -26.71 1.77
N ALA A 36 -1.85 -26.68 2.70
CA ALA A 36 -1.53 -27.82 3.56
C ALA A 36 -2.71 -28.22 4.48
N LYS A 37 -3.57 -27.26 4.85
CA LYS A 37 -4.81 -27.50 5.60
C LYS A 37 -5.98 -27.94 4.73
N GLY A 38 -5.81 -28.02 3.41
CA GLY A 38 -6.84 -28.45 2.48
C GLY A 38 -7.95 -27.42 2.24
N ASP A 39 -7.67 -26.12 2.39
CA ASP A 39 -8.66 -25.07 2.09
C ASP A 39 -9.05 -25.11 0.61
N ARG A 40 -10.27 -25.60 0.33
CA ARG A 40 -10.79 -25.77 -1.03
C ARG A 40 -10.90 -24.46 -1.79
N THR A 41 -11.12 -23.34 -1.10
CA THR A 41 -11.22 -22.01 -1.73
C THR A 41 -9.86 -21.60 -2.27
N VAL A 42 -8.82 -21.74 -1.44
CA VAL A 42 -7.43 -21.43 -1.82
C VAL A 42 -6.96 -22.36 -2.95
N ILE A 43 -7.21 -23.66 -2.83
CA ILE A 43 -6.88 -24.64 -3.88
C ILE A 43 -7.54 -24.26 -5.21
N THR A 44 -8.84 -23.96 -5.19
CA THR A 44 -9.59 -23.57 -6.40
C THR A 44 -9.01 -22.30 -7.01
N GLY A 45 -8.68 -21.30 -6.17
CA GLY A 45 -8.02 -20.08 -6.61
C GLY A 45 -6.70 -20.36 -7.34
N TRP A 46 -5.84 -21.21 -6.78
CA TRP A 46 -4.57 -21.58 -7.41
C TRP A 46 -4.73 -22.38 -8.70
N VAL A 47 -5.71 -23.29 -8.76
CA VAL A 47 -6.00 -24.04 -10.00
C VAL A 47 -6.47 -23.09 -11.10
N LEU A 48 -7.43 -22.21 -10.81
CA LEU A 48 -7.93 -21.22 -11.78
C LEU A 48 -6.83 -20.25 -12.20
N HIS A 49 -5.98 -19.82 -11.25
CA HIS A 49 -4.84 -18.97 -11.55
C HIS A 49 -3.83 -19.68 -12.47
N GLY A 50 -3.49 -20.93 -12.19
CA GLY A 50 -2.62 -21.75 -13.03
C GLY A 50 -3.18 -21.92 -14.44
N LEU A 51 -4.48 -22.21 -14.58
CA LEU A 51 -5.15 -22.27 -15.88
C LEU A 51 -5.10 -20.93 -16.62
N GLY A 52 -5.31 -19.82 -15.92
CA GLY A 52 -5.20 -18.47 -16.48
C GLY A 52 -3.78 -18.08 -16.90
N LEU A 53 -2.75 -18.64 -16.26
CA LEU A 53 -1.35 -18.41 -16.62
C LEU A 53 -0.93 -19.14 -17.91
N VAL A 54 -1.59 -20.24 -18.28
CA VAL A 54 -1.27 -20.99 -19.52
C VAL A 54 -1.28 -20.10 -20.76
N PRO A 55 -2.35 -19.37 -21.11
CA PRO A 55 -2.37 -18.54 -22.31
C PRO A 55 -1.31 -17.43 -22.26
N VAL A 56 -1.05 -16.85 -21.08
CA VAL A 56 -0.01 -15.83 -20.89
C VAL A 56 1.39 -16.44 -21.12
N GLY A 57 1.64 -17.63 -20.56
CA GLY A 57 2.90 -18.35 -20.71
C GLY A 57 3.17 -18.75 -22.16
N VAL A 58 2.16 -19.24 -22.87
CA VAL A 58 2.23 -19.53 -24.32
C VAL A 58 2.55 -18.24 -25.09
N TRP A 59 1.85 -17.14 -24.81
CA TRP A 59 2.13 -15.87 -25.49
C TRP A 59 3.56 -15.37 -25.22
N LEU A 60 4.03 -15.45 -23.97
CA LEU A 60 5.40 -15.08 -23.61
C LEU A 60 6.43 -15.97 -24.33
N ALA A 61 6.21 -17.28 -24.37
CA ALA A 61 7.14 -18.23 -25.00
C ALA A 61 7.26 -18.05 -26.52
N HIS A 62 6.19 -17.62 -27.19
CA HIS A 62 6.16 -17.51 -28.66
C HIS A 62 6.39 -16.09 -29.19
N TYR A 63 6.02 -15.06 -28.44
CA TYR A 63 6.01 -13.68 -28.95
C TYR A 63 6.80 -12.70 -28.10
N ALA A 64 7.07 -12.99 -26.82
CA ALA A 64 7.82 -12.05 -26.00
C ALA A 64 9.31 -12.10 -26.32
N THR A 65 9.85 -10.93 -26.66
CA THR A 65 11.28 -10.73 -26.93
C THR A 65 12.04 -10.25 -25.69
N MET A 66 11.33 -9.98 -24.59
CA MET A 66 11.92 -9.43 -23.38
C MET A 66 12.67 -10.51 -22.58
N PRO A 67 13.95 -10.32 -22.25
CA PRO A 67 14.68 -11.24 -21.38
C PRO A 67 14.04 -11.35 -19.99
N VAL A 68 13.98 -12.56 -19.44
CA VAL A 68 13.41 -12.83 -18.10
C VAL A 68 14.01 -11.93 -17.01
N PRO A 69 15.34 -11.68 -16.94
CA PRO A 69 15.89 -10.79 -15.93
C PRO A 69 15.38 -9.35 -16.05
N ALA A 70 15.18 -8.85 -17.28
CA ALA A 70 14.64 -7.51 -17.51
C ALA A 70 13.18 -7.41 -17.07
N TYR A 71 12.39 -8.47 -17.31
CA TYR A 71 11.03 -8.57 -16.81
C TYR A 71 10.97 -8.56 -15.28
N LEU A 72 11.80 -9.38 -14.61
CA LEU A 72 11.87 -9.43 -13.15
C LEU A 72 12.30 -8.09 -12.55
N LEU A 73 13.24 -7.39 -13.18
CA LEU A 73 13.63 -6.04 -12.79
C LEU A 73 12.46 -5.05 -12.94
N ALA A 74 11.71 -5.10 -14.04
CA ALA A 74 10.53 -4.26 -14.24
C ALA A 74 9.45 -4.53 -13.19
N VAL A 75 9.17 -5.81 -12.88
CA VAL A 75 8.26 -6.21 -11.80
C VAL A 75 8.73 -5.64 -10.45
N TRP A 76 10.02 -5.76 -10.16
CA TRP A 76 10.59 -5.24 -8.92
C TRP A 76 10.44 -3.72 -8.80
N LEU A 77 10.77 -2.98 -9.85
CA LEU A 77 10.63 -1.53 -9.91
C LEU A 77 9.15 -1.11 -9.76
N GLY A 78 8.24 -1.81 -10.43
CA GLY A 78 6.79 -1.59 -10.29
C GLY A 78 6.30 -1.82 -8.86
N PHE A 79 6.70 -2.93 -8.23
CA PHE A 79 6.38 -3.22 -6.83
C PHE A 79 6.96 -2.17 -5.89
N GLY A 80 8.23 -1.78 -6.09
CA GLY A 80 8.87 -0.72 -5.32
C GLY A 80 8.15 0.62 -5.43
N LEU A 81 7.71 0.97 -6.64
CA LEU A 81 6.95 2.19 -6.89
C LEU A 81 5.59 2.19 -6.15
N LEU A 82 4.85 1.09 -6.21
CA LEU A 82 3.59 0.92 -5.47
C LEU A 82 3.79 1.03 -3.96
N ARG A 83 4.96 0.59 -3.45
CA ARG A 83 5.28 0.69 -2.02
C ARG A 83 5.43 2.12 -1.53
N ILE A 84 5.76 3.10 -2.38
CA ILE A 84 5.79 4.52 -2.01
C ILE A 84 4.42 4.96 -1.49
N ARG A 85 3.34 4.62 -2.20
CA ARG A 85 1.98 4.93 -1.78
C ARG A 85 1.63 4.25 -0.46
N THR A 86 1.89 2.94 -0.35
CA THR A 86 1.61 2.22 0.90
C THR A 86 2.46 2.72 2.08
N PHE A 87 3.67 3.23 1.85
CA PHE A 87 4.52 3.82 2.88
C PHE A 87 3.90 5.09 3.46
N LEU A 88 3.26 5.88 2.60
CA LEU A 88 2.59 7.10 2.99
C LEU A 88 1.27 6.83 3.72
N GLU A 89 0.55 5.80 3.32
CA GLU A 89 -0.73 5.37 3.91
C GLU A 89 -0.57 4.63 5.25
N HIS A 90 0.62 4.14 5.58
CA HIS A 90 0.90 3.44 6.84
C HIS A 90 1.39 4.41 7.93
N ARG A 91 0.46 5.16 8.53
CA ARG A 91 0.64 5.77 9.86
C ARG A 91 -0.20 5.00 10.88
N ALA A 92 0.37 4.74 12.06
CA ALA A 92 -0.38 4.26 13.21
C ALA A 92 -1.29 5.38 13.74
N HIS A 93 -2.48 5.52 13.16
CA HIS A 93 -3.50 6.47 13.62
C HIS A 93 -4.83 5.72 13.81
N GLU A 94 -5.53 5.93 14.92
CA GLU A 94 -6.74 5.14 15.26
C GLU A 94 -7.88 5.31 14.24
N ASN A 95 -7.97 6.46 13.56
CA ASN A 95 -8.99 6.75 12.57
C ASN A 95 -8.54 6.38 11.15
N ALA A 96 -9.24 5.44 10.50
CA ALA A 96 -8.97 5.01 9.12
C ALA A 96 -8.97 6.16 8.09
N ARG A 97 -9.73 7.24 8.37
CA ARG A 97 -9.83 8.43 7.51
C ARG A 97 -8.63 9.39 7.60
N SER A 98 -7.81 9.28 8.66
CA SER A 98 -6.64 10.16 8.91
C SER A 98 -5.31 9.48 8.54
N ARG A 99 -5.37 8.30 7.91
CA ARG A 99 -4.20 7.50 7.51
C ARG A 99 -3.72 7.80 6.09
N THR A 100 -4.55 8.44 5.27
CA THR A 100 -4.22 8.72 3.87
C THR A 100 -3.64 10.12 3.76
N VAL A 101 -2.34 10.19 3.47
CA VAL A 101 -1.70 11.47 3.22
C VAL A 101 -2.25 12.07 1.92
N VAL A 102 -2.48 13.37 1.92
CA VAL A 102 -2.67 14.09 0.65
C VAL A 102 -1.31 14.64 0.23
N VAL A 103 -0.83 14.24 -0.94
CA VAL A 103 0.37 14.85 -1.53
C VAL A 103 -0.10 15.81 -2.60
N GLU A 104 0.22 17.10 -2.50
CA GLU A 104 -0.20 18.11 -3.47
C GLU A 104 0.66 18.14 -4.74
N ASP A 105 1.40 17.04 -4.99
CA ASP A 105 2.32 16.93 -6.11
C ASP A 105 1.58 16.83 -7.46
N ARG A 106 2.11 17.52 -8.46
CA ARG A 106 1.70 17.44 -9.87
C ARG A 106 2.80 16.86 -10.77
N GLY A 107 3.84 16.29 -10.18
CA GLY A 107 4.96 15.66 -10.86
C GLY A 107 4.64 14.30 -11.49
N PRO A 108 5.65 13.62 -12.08
CA PRO A 108 5.47 12.36 -12.81
C PRO A 108 4.90 11.23 -11.94
N LEU A 109 5.22 11.22 -10.62
CA LEU A 109 4.65 10.26 -9.68
C LEU A 109 3.14 10.43 -9.50
N SER A 110 2.64 11.66 -9.57
CA SER A 110 1.19 11.95 -9.50
C SER A 110 0.45 11.25 -10.65
N ILE A 111 1.01 11.33 -11.86
CA ILE A 111 0.48 10.67 -13.06
C ILE A 111 0.61 9.15 -12.96
N LEU A 112 1.77 8.63 -12.54
CA LEU A 112 1.99 7.19 -12.36
C LEU A 112 1.03 6.57 -11.35
N PHE A 113 0.56 7.35 -10.38
CA PHE A 113 -0.45 6.94 -9.40
C PHE A 113 -1.88 7.33 -9.81
N LEU A 114 -2.10 7.81 -11.04
CA LEU A 114 -3.40 8.27 -11.54
C LEU A 114 -4.04 9.26 -10.56
N ASN A 115 -3.29 10.28 -10.16
CA ASN A 115 -3.66 11.29 -9.16
C ASN A 115 -4.22 10.74 -7.82
N ASN A 116 -3.97 9.46 -7.49
CA ASN A 116 -4.36 8.88 -6.21
C ASN A 116 -3.54 9.43 -5.03
N ASN A 117 -2.62 10.36 -5.25
CA ASN A 117 -2.10 11.22 -4.19
C ASN A 117 -3.22 12.02 -3.46
N PHE A 118 -4.41 12.13 -4.06
CA PHE A 118 -5.64 12.62 -3.44
C PHE A 118 -6.55 11.48 -2.96
N HIS A 119 -5.99 10.38 -2.45
CA HIS A 119 -6.76 9.16 -2.14
C HIS A 119 -7.98 9.41 -1.23
N ALA A 120 -7.86 10.34 -0.27
CA ALA A 120 -8.95 10.77 0.59
C ALA A 120 -10.12 11.39 -0.21
N VAL A 121 -9.83 12.20 -1.23
CA VAL A 121 -10.82 12.80 -2.14
C VAL A 121 -11.48 11.73 -2.99
N HIS A 122 -10.69 10.79 -3.53
CA HIS A 122 -11.22 9.67 -4.30
C HIS A 122 -12.19 8.82 -3.47
N HIS A 123 -11.88 8.53 -2.20
CA HIS A 123 -12.80 7.80 -1.32
C HIS A 123 -14.10 8.57 -1.03
N MET A 124 -14.06 9.90 -1.00
CA MET A 124 -15.26 10.72 -0.85
C MET A 124 -16.07 10.83 -2.15
N HIS A 125 -15.39 10.72 -3.29
CA HIS A 125 -15.96 10.88 -4.63
C HIS A 125 -15.49 9.76 -5.58
N PRO A 126 -15.88 8.49 -5.33
CA PRO A 126 -15.33 7.34 -6.06
C PRO A 126 -15.69 7.31 -7.55
N LYS A 127 -16.72 8.08 -7.94
CA LYS A 127 -17.19 8.20 -9.33
C LYS A 127 -16.46 9.29 -10.13
N VAL A 128 -15.62 10.10 -9.50
CA VAL A 128 -14.89 11.17 -10.18
C VAL A 128 -13.70 10.58 -10.90
N ALA A 129 -13.49 10.99 -12.15
CA ALA A 129 -12.37 10.54 -12.94
C ALA A 129 -11.05 11.00 -12.30
N TRP A 130 -10.03 10.17 -12.40
CA TRP A 130 -8.76 10.40 -11.73
C TRP A 130 -8.08 11.72 -12.15
N TYR A 131 -8.26 12.16 -13.40
CA TYR A 131 -7.69 13.41 -13.89
C TYR A 131 -8.41 14.66 -13.34
N ASP A 132 -9.65 14.54 -12.85
CA ASP A 132 -10.43 15.65 -12.26
C ASP A 132 -10.18 15.81 -10.75
N LEU A 133 -9.57 14.81 -10.10
CA LEU A 133 -9.28 14.84 -8.66
C LEU A 133 -8.46 16.06 -8.20
N PRO A 134 -7.39 16.50 -8.92
CA PRO A 134 -6.61 17.66 -8.51
C PRO A 134 -7.42 18.96 -8.48
N ASP A 135 -8.30 19.15 -9.46
CA ASP A 135 -9.14 20.35 -9.57
C ASP A 135 -10.26 20.33 -8.54
N LEU A 136 -10.86 19.16 -8.31
CA LEU A 136 -11.84 18.96 -7.24
C LEU A 136 -11.23 19.25 -5.86
N TYR A 137 -10.01 18.77 -5.60
CA TYR A 137 -9.28 19.07 -4.39
C TYR A 137 -9.00 20.58 -4.27
N ALA A 138 -8.49 21.22 -5.32
CA ALA A 138 -8.19 22.65 -5.33
C ALA A 138 -9.43 23.51 -5.05
N SER A 139 -10.60 23.12 -5.55
CA SER A 139 -11.86 23.85 -5.33
C SER A 139 -12.35 23.86 -3.88
N ARG A 140 -11.95 22.86 -3.07
CA ARG A 140 -12.43 22.66 -1.69
C ARG A 140 -11.31 22.24 -0.74
N ARG A 141 -10.11 22.78 -0.95
CA ARG A 141 -8.88 22.40 -0.24
C ARG A 141 -9.07 22.38 1.27
N ASP A 142 -9.56 23.48 1.85
CA ASP A 142 -9.70 23.60 3.31
C ASP A 142 -10.74 22.64 3.89
N HIS A 143 -11.75 22.24 3.11
CA HIS A 143 -12.73 21.24 3.53
C HIS A 143 -12.08 19.85 3.65
N TYR A 144 -11.23 19.47 2.69
CA TYR A 144 -10.54 18.19 2.73
C TYR A 144 -9.44 18.16 3.80
N LEU A 145 -8.72 19.26 4.01
CA LEU A 145 -7.65 19.37 5.01
C LEU A 145 -8.14 19.24 6.45
N ARG A 146 -9.23 19.96 6.79
CA ARG A 146 -9.86 19.85 8.11
C ARG A 146 -10.31 18.43 8.42
N ARG A 147 -10.69 17.66 7.40
CA ARG A 147 -11.15 16.27 7.54
C ARG A 147 -10.01 15.26 7.62
N ASN A 148 -8.84 15.60 7.06
CA ASN A 148 -7.65 14.76 7.05
C ASN A 148 -6.68 15.04 8.22
N GLY A 149 -6.96 16.05 9.04
CA GLY A 149 -6.10 16.43 10.17
C GLY A 149 -4.77 17.04 9.75
N ASP A 150 -4.78 17.85 8.69
CA ASP A 150 -3.62 18.57 8.13
C ASP A 150 -2.43 17.69 7.71
N TYR A 151 -2.68 16.41 7.43
CA TYR A 151 -1.65 15.48 6.98
C TYR A 151 -1.34 15.63 5.48
N VAL A 152 -0.52 16.64 5.16
CA VAL A 152 -0.17 17.02 3.78
C VAL A 152 1.33 17.17 3.56
N TYR A 153 1.78 16.72 2.39
CA TYR A 153 3.10 17.03 1.85
C TYR A 153 2.96 17.79 0.53
N ARG A 154 3.90 18.71 0.26
CA ARG A 154 3.84 19.54 -0.96
C ARG A 154 4.25 18.74 -2.19
N THR A 155 5.24 17.86 -2.06
CA THR A 155 5.74 17.05 -3.18
C THR A 155 6.18 15.66 -2.71
N TYR A 156 6.26 14.71 -3.63
CA TYR A 156 6.94 13.45 -3.36
C TYR A 156 8.43 13.67 -3.07
N GLY A 157 9.08 14.68 -3.67
CA GLY A 157 10.47 15.03 -3.40
C GLY A 157 10.74 15.36 -1.93
N GLU A 158 9.80 16.02 -1.25
CA GLU A 158 9.85 16.29 0.19
C GLU A 158 9.89 14.98 1.01
N ILE A 159 9.03 14.01 0.64
CA ILE A 159 8.94 12.70 1.26
C ILE A 159 10.24 11.90 1.07
N PHE A 160 10.78 11.89 -0.15
CA PHE A 160 12.07 11.25 -0.44
C PHE A 160 13.16 11.88 0.43
N ARG A 161 13.28 13.21 0.44
CA ARG A 161 14.30 13.90 1.25
C ARG A 161 14.19 13.59 2.74
N GLN A 162 12.97 13.48 3.26
CA GLN A 162 12.73 13.30 4.68
C GLN A 162 12.87 11.83 5.14
N TYR A 163 12.48 10.86 4.31
CA TYR A 163 12.31 9.46 4.71
C TYR A 163 13.10 8.43 3.89
N PHE A 164 13.91 8.85 2.91
CA PHE A 164 14.66 7.89 2.08
C PHE A 164 15.51 6.93 2.91
N LEU A 165 16.29 7.46 3.87
CA LEU A 165 17.11 6.68 4.81
C LEU A 165 16.70 6.86 6.28
N ARG A 166 15.67 7.65 6.56
CA ARG A 166 15.19 7.90 7.92
C ARG A 166 13.87 7.17 8.14
N THR A 167 13.74 6.56 9.31
CA THR A 167 12.52 5.85 9.71
C THR A 167 11.37 6.83 9.92
N LYS A 168 10.21 6.55 9.31
CA LYS A 168 9.02 7.40 9.44
C LYS A 168 8.38 7.33 10.82
N ASP A 169 8.24 6.12 11.37
CA ASP A 169 7.67 5.87 12.70
C ASP A 169 8.59 4.93 13.50
N PRO A 170 8.62 5.04 14.85
CA PRO A 170 9.28 4.06 15.70
C PRO A 170 8.64 2.67 15.51
N VAL A 171 9.47 1.62 15.51
CA VAL A 171 9.03 0.22 15.28
C VAL A 171 8.13 -0.30 16.41
N ALA A 172 8.25 0.26 17.61
CA ALA A 172 7.26 0.06 18.66
C ALA A 172 6.05 0.96 18.36
N HIS A 173 4.89 0.34 18.14
CA HIS A 173 3.64 1.06 17.99
C HIS A 173 3.43 1.96 19.21
N PRO A 174 3.17 3.28 19.05
CA PRO A 174 3.04 4.20 20.20
C PRO A 174 1.86 3.86 21.13
N ILE A 175 0.92 3.04 20.63
CA ILE A 175 -0.29 2.62 21.34
C ILE A 175 -0.17 1.16 21.84
N TRP A 176 1.04 0.68 22.09
CA TRP A 176 1.24 -0.65 22.68
C TRP A 176 1.49 -0.54 24.18
N PRO A 177 0.71 -1.25 25.03
CA PRO A 177 -0.29 -2.26 24.67
C PRO A 177 -1.66 -1.64 24.33
N VAL A 178 -2.32 -2.19 23.31
CA VAL A 178 -3.75 -1.96 23.08
C VAL A 178 -4.49 -2.60 24.24
N GLN A 179 -5.00 -1.79 25.16
CA GLN A 179 -5.87 -2.28 26.22
C GLN A 179 -7.14 -2.82 25.54
N LYS A 180 -7.27 -4.15 25.46
CA LYS A 180 -8.56 -4.76 25.15
C LYS A 180 -9.51 -4.24 26.23
N ARG A 181 -10.49 -3.41 25.86
CA ARG A 181 -11.60 -3.16 26.76
C ARG A 181 -12.25 -4.51 27.01
N ASP A 182 -12.24 -4.94 28.27
CA ASP A 182 -13.08 -6.05 28.70
C ASP A 182 -14.51 -5.64 28.35
N VAL A 183 -15.11 -6.34 27.40
CA VAL A 183 -16.54 -6.23 27.13
C VAL A 183 -17.18 -6.96 28.30
N THR A 184 -17.35 -6.26 29.42
CA THR A 184 -18.26 -6.69 30.47
C THR A 184 -19.65 -6.65 29.88
N GLU A 185 -20.31 -7.81 29.88
CA GLU A 185 -21.74 -7.97 29.63
C GLU A 185 -22.51 -7.07 30.60
N GLU A 186 -22.79 -5.83 30.21
CA GLU A 186 -23.67 -4.94 30.96
C GLU A 186 -24.83 -4.54 30.04
N SER A 187 -25.90 -5.31 30.20
CA SER A 187 -27.31 -4.97 30.01
C SER A 187 -27.65 -3.77 29.12
N TRP A 188 -28.25 -4.05 27.96
CA TRP A 188 -29.13 -3.10 27.27
C TRP A 188 -30.40 -2.87 28.11
N PRO A 189 -30.75 -1.62 28.49
CA PRO A 189 -32.08 -1.31 28.99
C PRO A 189 -32.98 -0.84 27.83
N GLY A 190 -34.15 -1.48 27.68
CA GLY A 190 -35.28 -1.00 26.88
C GLY A 190 -35.65 -1.91 25.72
#